data_AF-A0A3D5ZDN5-F1
#
_entry.id   AF-A0A3D5ZDN5-F1
#
_cell.length_a   1.000
_cell.length_b   1.000
_cell.length_c   1.000
_cell.angle_alpha   90.00
_cell.angle_beta   90.00
_cell.angle_gamma   90.00
#
_symmetry.space_group_name_H-M   'P 1'
#
loop_
_entity.id
_entity.type
_entity.pdbx_description
1 polymer ?
#
loop_
_entity_poly.entity_id
_entity_poly.type
_entity_poly.pdbx_seq_one_letter_code
_entity_poly.pdbx_strand_id
1 'polypeptide(L)' 'MNWELILLTILLLAVAFAGIAIKILVKKDGEFTGTCASNNPMLNDTGESCSICGAKPKERCKNPETDSQ' A
#
# COMPACT_ATOMS: atom_id res chain seq x y z
N MET A 1 13.08 -11.06 29.93
CA MET A 1 13.10 -11.01 28.45
C MET A 1 12.97 -12.45 27.96
N ASN A 2 11.80 -12.81 27.43
CA ASN A 2 11.47 -14.21 27.15
C ASN A 2 11.89 -14.51 25.70
N TRP A 3 12.95 -15.28 25.52
CA TRP A 3 13.57 -15.53 24.21
C TRP A 3 12.62 -16.21 23.22
N GLU A 4 11.73 -17.08 23.71
CA GLU A 4 10.69 -17.73 22.90
C GLU A 4 9.77 -16.71 22.22
N LEU A 5 9.40 -15.64 22.94
CA LEU A 5 8.56 -14.58 22.38
C LEU A 5 9.31 -13.74 21.35
N ILE A 6 10.60 -13.51 21.56
CA ILE A 6 11.46 -12.76 20.63
C ILE A 6 11.60 -13.54 19.31
N LEU A 7 11.90 -14.83 19.36
CA LEU A 7 12.02 -15.64 18.16
C LEU A 7 10.69 -15.74 17.40
N LEU A 8 9.58 -15.92 18.13
CA LEU A 8 8.25 -16.01 17.53
C LEU A 8 7.84 -14.70 16.85
N THR A 9 8.11 -13.55 17.49
CA THR A 9 7.81 -12.24 16.90
C THR A 9 8.65 -11.95 15.67
N ILE A 10 9.96 -12.25 15.70
CA ILE A 10 10.83 -12.09 14.52
C ILE A 10 10.38 -12.98 13.37
N LEU A 11 10.03 -14.24 13.65
CA LEU A 11 9.52 -15.17 12.63
C LEU A 11 8.24 -14.63 11.98
N LEU A 12 7.27 -14.21 12.79
CA LEU A 12 5.98 -13.69 12.30
C LEU A 12 6.17 -12.42 11.46
N LEU A 13 7.04 -11.52 11.93
CA LEU A 13 7.39 -10.29 11.20
C LEU A 13 8.04 -10.62 9.85
N ALA A 14 9.01 -11.55 9.83
CA ALA A 14 9.67 -11.98 8.61
C ALA A 14 8.69 -12.59 7.60
N VAL A 15 7.72 -13.39 8.05
CA VAL A 15 6.68 -13.97 7.18
C VAL A 15 5.79 -12.88 6.58
N ALA A 16 5.39 -11.87 7.36
CA ALA A 16 4.58 -10.76 6.86
C ALA A 16 5.30 -9.98 5.75
N PHE A 17 6.58 -9.64 5.96
CA PHE A 17 7.38 -8.96 4.95
C PHE A 17 7.64 -9.84 3.71
N ALA A 18 7.88 -11.14 3.90
CA ALA A 18 8.04 -12.08 2.81
C ALA A 18 6.76 -12.15 1.95
N GLY A 19 5.57 -12.18 2.56
CA GLY A 19 4.30 -12.17 1.84
C GLY A 19 4.09 -10.91 1.00
N ILE A 20 4.46 -9.73 1.53
CA ILE A 20 4.39 -8.46 0.80
C ILE A 20 5.40 -8.46 -0.36
N ALA A 21 6.63 -8.90 -0.13
CA ALA A 21 7.68 -8.95 -1.14
C ALA A 21 7.32 -9.90 -2.30
N ILE A 22 6.80 -11.09 -1.99
CA ILE A 22 6.33 -12.05 -3.01
C ILE A 22 5.23 -11.41 -3.87
N LYS A 23 4.29 -10.68 -3.26
CA LYS A 23 3.21 -10.02 -3.98
C LYS A 23 3.72 -8.98 -4.98
N ILE A 24 4.78 -8.24 -4.65
CA ILE A 24 5.43 -7.26 -5.54
C ILE A 24 6.13 -7.97 -6.70
N LEU A 25 6.85 -9.06 -6.42
CA LEU A 25 7.57 -9.82 -7.46
C LEU A 25 6.65 -10.57 -8.43
N VAL A 26 5.49 -11.04 -7.95
CA VAL A 26 4.51 -11.77 -8.76
C VAL A 26 3.63 -10.83 -9.60
N LYS A 27 3.50 -9.55 -9.22
CA LYS A 27 2.72 -8.59 -9.98
C LYS A 27 3.57 -7.97 -11.08
N LYS A 28 3.16 -8.15 -12.34
CA LYS A 28 3.72 -7.39 -13.47
C LYS A 28 3.61 -5.90 -13.11
N ASP A 29 4.75 -5.20 -13.16
CA ASP A 29 4.97 -3.79 -12.82
C ASP A 29 5.14 -3.44 -11.33
N GLY A 30 5.08 -4.41 -10.40
CA GLY A 30 5.45 -4.18 -8.98
C GLY A 30 4.54 -3.21 -8.22
N GLU A 31 3.39 -2.83 -8.81
CA GLU A 31 2.54 -1.78 -8.29
C GLU A 31 1.62 -2.24 -7.15
N PHE A 32 1.50 -1.39 -6.13
CA PHE A 32 0.56 -1.58 -5.03
C PHE A 32 -0.87 -1.21 -5.47
N THR A 33 -1.54 -2.14 -6.15
CA THR A 33 -2.96 -1.92 -6.54
C THR A 33 -3.84 -1.70 -5.31
N GLY A 34 -4.55 -0.57 -5.28
CA GLY A 34 -5.69 -0.36 -4.39
C GLY A 34 -5.34 -0.05 -2.94
N THR A 35 -4.28 0.71 -2.68
CA THR A 35 -3.99 1.26 -1.34
C THR A 35 -3.98 2.78 -1.42
N CYS A 36 -4.21 3.50 -0.31
CA CYS A 36 -4.18 4.98 -0.32
C CYS A 36 -2.87 5.58 -0.87
N ALA A 37 -1.79 4.79 -0.95
CA ALA A 37 -0.53 5.18 -1.57
C ALA A 37 -0.62 5.35 -3.11
N SER A 38 -1.62 4.77 -3.79
CA SER A 38 -1.77 4.87 -5.24
C SER A 38 -2.13 6.28 -5.73
N ASN A 39 -2.55 7.19 -4.85
CA ASN A 39 -2.77 8.59 -5.20
C ASN A 39 -1.58 9.50 -4.83
N ASN A 40 -0.49 8.95 -4.30
CA ASN A 40 0.67 9.76 -3.91
C ASN A 40 1.47 10.13 -5.17
N PRO A 41 1.63 11.43 -5.51
CA PRO A 41 2.35 11.87 -6.70
C PRO A 41 3.85 11.51 -6.70
N MET A 42 4.42 11.08 -5.56
CA MET A 42 5.79 10.54 -5.50
C MET A 42 5.90 9.05 -5.82
N LEU A 43 4.79 8.30 -5.81
CA LEU A 43 4.76 6.85 -6.04
C LEU A 43 3.96 6.47 -7.30
N ASN A 44 3.09 7.36 -7.78
CA ASN A 44 2.32 7.19 -9.00
C ASN A 44 2.99 7.97 -10.14
N ASP A 45 4.07 7.38 -10.65
CA ASP A 45 4.89 7.95 -11.74
C ASP A 45 4.21 7.82 -13.12
N THR A 46 3.25 6.91 -13.26
CA THR A 46 2.52 6.60 -14.49
C THR A 46 1.34 7.54 -14.76
N GLY A 47 0.93 8.32 -13.76
CA GLY A 47 -0.18 9.28 -13.87
C GLY A 47 -1.57 8.64 -13.83
N GLU A 48 -1.66 7.41 -13.34
CA GLU A 48 -2.89 6.63 -13.30
C GLU A 48 -3.90 7.15 -12.26
N SER A 49 -5.19 7.01 -12.54
CA SER A 49 -6.24 7.33 -11.57
C SER A 49 -6.22 6.35 -10.39
N CYS A 50 -6.36 6.86 -9.17
CA CYS A 50 -6.44 6.06 -7.95
C CYS A 50 -7.52 4.97 -8.06
N SER A 51 -7.16 3.71 -7.87
CA SER A 51 -8.09 2.57 -8.02
C SER A 51 -9.14 2.45 -6.91
N ILE A 52 -8.99 3.20 -5.81
CA ILE A 52 -9.96 3.24 -4.70
C ILE A 52 -11.03 4.31 -4.91
N CYS A 53 -10.65 5.53 -5.28
CA CYS A 53 -11.55 6.69 -5.31
C CYS A 53 -11.68 7.35 -6.70
N GLY A 54 -10.91 6.88 -7.69
CA GLY A 54 -10.92 7.41 -9.06
C GLY A 54 -10.25 8.79 -9.22
N ALA A 55 -9.71 9.38 -8.14
CA ALA A 55 -9.02 10.67 -8.21
C ALA A 55 -7.79 10.58 -9.11
N LYS A 56 -7.52 11.64 -9.88
CA LYS A 56 -6.27 11.76 -10.64
C LYS A 56 -5.10 12.01 -9.68
N PRO A 57 -3.84 11.69 -10.04
CA PRO A 57 -2.67 11.84 -9.16
C PRO A 57 -2.44 13.25 -8.58
N LYS A 58 -3.02 14.29 -9.23
CA LYS A 58 -2.94 15.69 -8.82
C LYS A 58 -4.19 16.17 -8.07
N GLU A 59 -5.22 15.34 -8.00
CA GLU A 59 -6.44 15.58 -7.25
C GLU A 59 -6.32 14.93 -5.86
N ARG A 60 -6.88 15.58 -4.84
CA ARG A 60 -6.93 14.95 -3.52
C ARG A 60 -7.90 13.76 -3.56
N CYS A 61 -7.59 12.71 -2.81
CA CYS A 61 -8.56 11.64 -2.56
C CYS A 61 -9.83 12.27 -1.99
N LYS A 62 -10.98 11.92 -2.59
CA LYS A 62 -12.28 12.40 -2.16
C LYS A 62 -12.57 11.90 -0.76
N ASN A 63 -12.79 12.81 0.19
CA ASN A 63 -13.23 12.45 1.53
C ASN A 63 -14.76 12.61 1.56
N PRO A 64 -15.56 11.53 1.73
CA PRO A 64 -17.01 11.65 1.77
C PRO A 64 -17.52 12.62 2.85
N GLU A 65 -16.76 12.83 3.93
CA GLU A 65 -17.12 13.75 5.01
C GLU A 65 -16.80 15.22 4.70
N THR A 66 -15.88 15.52 3.78
CA THR A 66 -15.43 16.90 3.48
C THR A 66 -15.93 17.41 2.12
N ASP A 67 -16.28 16.52 1.19
CA ASP A 67 -16.76 16.88 -0.16
C ASP A 67 -18.30 17.06 -0.26
N SER A 68 -19.03 16.87 0.85
CA SER A 68 -20.49 17.03 0.93
C SER A 68 -20.93 18.38 1.55
N GLN A 69 -20.04 19.38 1.59
CA GLN A 69 -20.36 20.75 2.02
C GLN A 69 -20.15 21.76 0.88
#